data_AF-A0AAQ3RRY3-F1
#
_entry.id   AF-A0AAQ3RRY3-F1
#
_cell.length_a   1.000
_cell.length_b   1.000
_cell.length_c   1.000
_cell.angle_alpha   90.00
_cell.angle_beta   90.00
_cell.angle_gamma   90.00
#
_symmetry.space_group_name_H-M   'P 1'
#
loop_
_entity.id
_entity.type
_entity.pdbx_description
1 polymer ?
#
loop_
_entity_poly.entity_id
_entity_poly.type
_entity_poly.pdbx_seq_one_letter_code
_entity_poly.pdbx_strand_id
1 'polypeptide(L)'
;MIVVTTRSKEVASTMLSKVYFLEQLQEDDSSELFVKHAFPNSECRDIDKKISKKCKGLPLALKTIGSLLDNKSSVSEWETVFQNDIWELPKDRFDIVPALALSYIHLPPHLKKGALHLRKLKNLKVMMNPFIVGHSKEFGIHRLGELNLDGSISIEELENIENSLDALEEDLKNKTCLVKLKLRRDSRRNIDSKKEDDVIENMQPSKNLKELSIFSYGEKQFPNWLLENSLWNMMSLVLEECESCQSLPPLGLLPFLKDLMG
;
A
#
# COMPACT_ATOMS: atom_id res chain seq x y z
N MET A 1 -23.24 21.38 -24.02
CA MET A 1 -21.82 21.00 -24.04
C MET A 1 -21.62 19.91 -23.00
N ILE A 2 -21.12 18.74 -23.39
CA ILE A 2 -20.83 17.63 -22.48
C ILE A 2 -19.30 17.51 -22.41
N VAL A 3 -18.75 17.55 -21.20
CA VAL A 3 -17.32 17.32 -20.96
C VAL A 3 -17.17 15.96 -20.29
N VAL A 4 -16.38 15.08 -20.92
CA VAL A 4 -16.05 13.78 -20.34
C VAL A 4 -14.59 13.79 -19.89
N THR A 5 -14.36 13.36 -18.66
CA THR A 5 -13.02 13.14 -18.12
C THR A 5 -12.77 11.63 -17.98
N THR A 6 -11.60 11.16 -18.42
CA THR A 6 -11.21 9.75 -18.29
C THR A 6 -9.71 9.65 -18.08
N ARG A 7 -9.27 8.60 -17.39
CA ARG A 7 -7.85 8.24 -17.25
C ARG A 7 -7.40 7.23 -18.32
N SER A 8 -8.34 6.62 -19.05
CA SER A 8 -8.05 5.64 -20.10
C SER A 8 -7.95 6.32 -21.47
N LYS A 9 -6.79 6.17 -22.11
CA LYS A 9 -6.56 6.65 -23.49
C LYS A 9 -7.44 5.92 -24.51
N GLU A 10 -7.74 4.65 -24.26
CA GLU A 10 -8.64 3.85 -25.10
C GLU A 10 -10.05 4.43 -25.07
N VAL A 11 -10.58 4.67 -23.86
CA VAL A 11 -11.90 5.29 -23.69
C VAL A 11 -11.94 6.68 -24.34
N ALA A 12 -10.88 7.49 -24.19
CA ALA A 12 -10.81 8.81 -24.82
C ALA A 12 -10.84 8.72 -26.36
N SER A 13 -10.17 7.72 -26.93
CA SER A 13 -10.11 7.51 -28.39
C SER A 13 -11.47 7.07 -28.97
N THR A 14 -12.25 6.30 -28.20
CA THR A 14 -13.60 5.87 -28.59
C THR A 14 -14.63 7.01 -28.57
N MET A 15 -14.38 8.09 -27.83
CA MET A 15 -15.32 9.20 -27.70
C MET A 15 -15.45 10.08 -28.98
N LEU A 16 -14.71 9.77 -30.06
CA LEU A 16 -14.77 10.46 -31.36
C LEU A 16 -14.84 12.00 -31.25
N SER A 17 -14.11 12.57 -30.29
CA SER A 17 -14.17 13.99 -29.92
C SER A 17 -12.76 14.54 -29.71
N LYS A 18 -12.65 15.87 -29.58
CA LYS A 18 -11.37 16.53 -29.32
C LYS A 18 -10.86 16.15 -27.93
N VAL A 19 -9.76 15.41 -27.91
CA VAL A 19 -9.09 14.98 -26.66
C VAL A 19 -8.11 16.07 -26.22
N TYR A 20 -8.18 16.44 -24.95
CA TYR A 20 -7.23 17.34 -24.30
C TYR A 20 -6.47 16.55 -23.24
N PHE A 21 -5.15 16.45 -23.41
CA PHE A 21 -4.28 15.84 -22.41
C PHE A 21 -3.89 16.89 -21.37
N LEU A 22 -4.14 16.60 -20.10
CA LEU A 22 -3.70 17.45 -19.00
C LEU A 22 -2.25 17.12 -18.65
N GLU A 23 -1.39 18.13 -18.74
CA GLU A 23 0.04 18.03 -18.40
C GLU A 23 0.28 18.35 -16.91
N GLN A 24 1.49 18.04 -16.46
CA GLN A 24 1.96 18.42 -15.12
C GLN A 24 2.19 19.94 -15.05
N LEU A 25 2.08 20.52 -13.85
CA LEU A 25 2.38 21.92 -13.63
C LEU A 25 3.87 22.20 -13.84
N GLN A 26 4.18 23.39 -14.36
CA GLN A 26 5.54 23.89 -14.44
C GLN A 26 6.08 24.26 -13.06
N GLU A 27 7.39 24.47 -12.94
CA GLU A 27 8.05 24.70 -11.65
C GLU A 27 7.52 25.94 -10.91
N ASP A 28 7.26 27.03 -11.65
CA ASP A 28 6.73 28.28 -11.09
C ASP A 28 5.30 28.09 -10.58
N ASP A 29 4.40 27.54 -11.40
CA ASP A 29 3.01 27.25 -11.01
C ASP A 29 2.93 26.26 -9.84
N SER A 30 3.83 25.27 -9.83
CA SER A 30 3.92 24.28 -8.75
C SER A 30 4.31 24.93 -7.43
N SER A 31 5.28 25.83 -7.49
CA SER A 31 5.77 26.58 -6.33
C SER A 31 4.69 27.53 -5.78
N GLU A 32 4.01 28.26 -6.67
CA GLU A 32 2.88 29.12 -6.29
C GLU A 32 1.76 28.32 -5.61
N LEU A 33 1.38 27.19 -6.21
CA LEU A 33 0.34 26.33 -5.66
C LEU A 33 0.72 25.74 -4.29
N PHE A 34 1.99 25.36 -4.12
CA PHE A 34 2.49 24.80 -2.87
C PHE A 34 2.48 25.83 -1.73
N VAL A 35 3.03 27.02 -1.98
CA VAL A 35 3.10 28.10 -0.98
C VAL A 35 1.72 28.54 -0.52
N LYS A 36 0.73 28.51 -1.43
CA LYS A 36 -0.68 28.78 -1.09
C LYS A 36 -1.24 27.85 0.00
N HIS A 37 -0.67 26.66 0.17
CA HIS A 37 -1.17 25.66 1.13
C HIS A 37 -0.21 25.39 2.30
N ALA A 38 1.07 25.79 2.24
CA ALA A 38 2.08 25.40 3.22
C ALA A 38 2.54 26.52 4.16
N PHE A 39 2.13 27.78 3.91
CA PHE A 39 2.54 28.99 4.64
C PHE A 39 3.94 28.92 5.28
N PRO A 40 5.01 28.76 4.48
CA PRO A 40 6.37 28.61 5.01
C PRO A 40 6.86 29.89 5.71
N ASN A 41 7.37 29.76 6.93
CA ASN A 41 8.18 30.82 7.56
C ASN A 41 9.46 31.07 6.74
N SER A 42 10.10 32.23 6.94
CA SER A 42 11.26 32.65 6.14
C SER A 42 12.42 31.65 6.12
N GLU A 43 12.54 30.84 7.17
CA GLU A 43 13.58 29.81 7.35
C GLU A 43 13.29 28.51 6.61
N CYS A 44 12.02 28.23 6.25
CA CYS A 44 11.63 27.02 5.53
C CYS A 44 11.71 27.17 3.99
N ARG A 45 12.05 28.36 3.48
CA ARG A 45 12.06 28.74 2.04
C ARG A 45 13.13 28.06 1.18
N ASP A 46 14.04 27.32 1.77
CA ASP A 46 14.98 26.48 1.02
C ASP A 46 14.50 25.02 0.95
N ILE A 47 13.69 24.59 1.92
CA ILE A 47 13.15 23.23 2.00
C ILE A 47 11.86 23.12 1.18
N ASP A 48 11.03 24.15 1.17
CA ASP A 48 9.79 24.21 0.38
C ASP A 48 10.01 23.90 -1.11
N LYS A 49 11.04 24.50 -1.73
CA LYS A 49 11.40 24.27 -3.14
C LYS A 49 11.82 22.84 -3.38
N LYS A 50 12.58 22.25 -2.44
CA LYS A 50 13.02 20.85 -2.54
C LYS A 50 11.84 19.88 -2.44
N ILE A 51 10.91 20.14 -1.51
CA ILE A 51 9.68 19.33 -1.35
C ILE A 51 8.75 19.51 -2.56
N SER A 52 8.56 20.74 -3.05
CA SER A 52 7.76 21.02 -4.26
C SER A 52 8.29 20.25 -5.47
N LYS A 53 9.61 20.20 -5.66
CA LYS A 53 10.26 19.38 -6.70
C LYS A 53 9.96 17.89 -6.55
N LYS A 54 9.97 17.34 -5.33
CA LYS A 54 9.60 15.94 -5.08
C LYS A 54 8.15 15.61 -5.46
N CYS A 55 7.27 16.61 -5.53
CA CYS A 55 5.87 16.45 -5.96
C CYS A 55 5.68 16.36 -7.49
N LYS A 56 6.72 16.59 -8.30
CA LYS A 56 6.75 16.39 -9.77
C LYS A 56 5.58 17.06 -10.51
N GLY A 57 5.23 18.29 -10.10
CA GLY A 57 4.18 19.09 -10.75
C GLY A 57 2.76 18.54 -10.63
N LEU A 58 2.51 17.56 -9.75
CA LEU A 58 1.17 17.01 -9.52
C LEU A 58 0.37 17.93 -8.57
N PRO A 59 -0.72 18.57 -9.02
CA PRO A 59 -1.46 19.54 -8.21
C PRO A 59 -1.96 18.95 -6.88
N LEU A 60 -2.43 17.70 -6.90
CA LEU A 60 -2.91 17.04 -5.69
C LEU A 60 -1.78 16.78 -4.69
N ALA A 61 -0.61 16.33 -5.16
CA ALA A 61 0.55 16.10 -4.30
C ALA A 61 1.03 17.39 -3.61
N LEU A 62 1.12 18.48 -4.38
CA LEU A 62 1.51 19.80 -3.89
C LEU A 62 0.55 20.31 -2.81
N LYS A 63 -0.77 20.25 -3.08
CA LYS A 63 -1.79 20.66 -2.11
C LYS A 63 -1.75 19.83 -0.83
N THR A 64 -1.62 18.51 -0.98
CA THR A 64 -1.63 17.58 0.14
C THR A 64 -0.44 17.78 1.05
N ILE A 65 0.78 17.90 0.50
CA ILE A 65 1.98 18.14 1.30
C ILE A 65 2.03 19.56 1.83
N GLY A 66 1.57 20.55 1.06
CA GLY A 66 1.45 21.91 1.55
C GLY A 66 0.55 21.95 2.79
N SER A 67 -0.65 21.39 2.71
CA SER A 67 -1.58 21.33 3.84
C SER A 67 -1.06 20.51 5.03
N LEU A 68 -0.23 19.50 4.79
CA LEU A 68 0.45 18.77 5.86
C LEU A 68 1.44 19.68 6.61
N LEU A 69 2.21 20.46 5.88
CA LEU A 69 3.26 21.32 6.40
C LEU A 69 2.74 22.63 7.01
N ASP A 70 1.54 23.05 6.65
CA ASP A 70 0.84 24.21 7.23
C ASP A 70 0.75 24.15 8.77
N ASN A 71 0.62 22.93 9.31
CA ASN A 71 0.55 22.69 10.74
C ASN A 71 1.93 22.55 11.42
N LYS A 72 3.03 22.79 10.69
CA LYS A 72 4.41 22.55 11.16
C LYS A 72 5.19 23.87 11.21
N SER A 73 5.57 24.26 12.42
CA SER A 73 6.15 25.59 12.69
C SER A 73 7.67 25.62 12.65
N SER A 74 8.34 24.46 12.67
CA SER A 74 9.80 24.37 12.76
C SER A 74 10.46 23.79 11.50
N VAL A 75 11.67 24.28 11.19
CA VAL A 75 12.51 23.78 10.10
C VAL A 75 12.76 22.27 10.24
N SER A 76 13.02 21.78 11.46
CA SER A 76 13.28 20.37 11.73
C SER A 76 12.08 19.46 11.36
N GLU A 77 10.85 19.92 11.58
CA GLU A 77 9.67 19.16 11.17
C GLU A 77 9.52 19.09 9.65
N TRP A 78 9.90 20.16 8.93
CA TRP A 78 9.94 20.17 7.47
C TRP A 78 11.05 19.26 6.93
N GLU A 79 12.23 19.27 7.54
CA GLU A 79 13.32 18.35 7.22
C GLU A 79 12.93 16.89 7.42
N THR A 80 12.19 16.59 8.50
CA THR A 80 11.67 15.24 8.76
C THR A 80 10.78 14.74 7.62
N VAL A 81 9.92 15.61 7.08
CA VAL A 81 9.08 15.25 5.92
C VAL A 81 9.92 15.13 4.66
N PHE A 82 10.90 16.03 4.45
CA PHE A 82 11.75 16.03 3.26
C PHE A 82 12.68 14.81 3.17
N GLN A 83 13.28 14.39 4.30
CA GLN A 83 14.23 13.29 4.40
C GLN A 83 13.56 11.92 4.52
N ASN A 84 12.23 11.85 4.51
CA ASN A 84 11.52 10.60 4.71
C ASN A 84 11.74 9.62 3.54
N ASP A 85 12.05 8.37 3.85
CA ASP A 85 12.32 7.31 2.88
C ASP A 85 11.12 7.01 1.95
N ILE A 86 9.90 7.42 2.33
CA ILE A 86 8.69 7.24 1.50
C ILE A 86 8.84 7.87 0.12
N TRP A 87 9.61 8.96 0.00
CA TRP A 87 9.86 9.61 -1.29
C TRP A 87 10.57 8.70 -2.31
N GLU A 88 11.38 7.77 -1.82
CA GLU A 88 12.22 6.87 -2.63
C GLU A 88 11.64 5.45 -2.70
N LEU A 89 10.46 5.20 -2.13
CA LEU A 89 9.84 3.88 -2.18
C LEU A 89 9.59 3.45 -3.64
N PRO A 90 9.91 2.19 -4.00
CA PRO A 90 9.68 1.68 -5.34
C PRO A 90 8.20 1.82 -5.72
N LYS A 91 7.93 2.29 -6.93
CA LYS A 91 6.57 2.42 -7.49
C LYS A 91 5.81 1.09 -7.46
N ASP A 92 6.56 -0.02 -7.47
CA ASP A 92 6.07 -1.40 -7.47
C ASP A 92 5.55 -1.84 -6.08
N ARG A 93 5.90 -1.09 -5.02
CA ARG A 93 5.36 -1.30 -3.66
C ARG A 93 4.11 -0.47 -3.37
N PHE A 94 3.92 0.67 -4.05
CA PHE A 94 2.83 1.61 -3.81
C PHE A 94 2.34 2.23 -5.12
N ASP A 95 1.10 1.94 -5.53
CA ASP A 95 0.44 2.62 -6.66
C ASP A 95 0.13 4.11 -6.37
N ILE A 96 0.44 4.56 -5.14
CA ILE A 96 0.11 5.88 -4.61
C ILE A 96 1.28 6.84 -4.81
N VAL A 97 0.98 8.10 -5.15
CA VAL A 97 1.98 9.17 -5.17
C VAL A 97 2.58 9.33 -3.77
N PRO A 98 3.92 9.25 -3.57
CA PRO A 98 4.56 9.30 -2.25
C PRO A 98 4.08 10.43 -1.33
N ALA A 99 3.79 11.60 -1.91
CA ALA A 99 3.20 12.75 -1.23
C ALA A 99 1.89 12.43 -0.46
N LEU A 100 1.03 11.58 -1.03
CA LEU A 100 -0.22 11.17 -0.40
C LEU A 100 0.02 10.17 0.75
N ALA A 101 0.96 9.24 0.56
CA ALA A 101 1.34 8.30 1.61
C ALA A 101 1.93 9.04 2.83
N LEU A 102 2.79 10.04 2.58
CA LEU A 102 3.35 10.91 3.61
C LEU A 102 2.27 11.66 4.39
N SER A 103 1.33 12.29 3.69
CA SER A 103 0.22 12.96 4.37
C SER A 103 -0.57 11.99 5.25
N TYR A 104 -0.83 10.78 4.77
CA TYR A 104 -1.55 9.78 5.56
C TYR A 104 -0.78 9.37 6.84
N ILE A 105 0.53 9.09 6.77
CA ILE A 105 1.29 8.67 7.96
C ILE A 105 1.40 9.78 9.01
N HIS A 106 1.33 11.04 8.61
CA HIS A 106 1.35 12.18 9.51
C HIS A 106 -0.04 12.65 9.96
N LEU A 107 -1.12 11.99 9.52
CA LEU A 107 -2.46 12.29 10.02
C LEU A 107 -2.57 11.96 11.53
N PRO A 108 -3.28 12.80 12.29
CA PRO A 108 -3.72 12.45 13.64
C PRO A 108 -4.46 11.10 13.69
N PRO A 109 -4.34 10.32 14.78
CA PRO A 109 -4.94 8.98 14.88
C PRO A 109 -6.45 8.94 14.57
N HIS A 110 -7.21 9.94 15.01
CA HIS A 110 -8.65 10.03 14.77
C HIS A 110 -9.01 10.24 13.29
N LEU A 111 -8.17 10.97 12.53
CA LEU A 111 -8.37 11.16 11.08
C LEU A 111 -7.96 9.91 10.29
N LYS A 112 -6.90 9.21 10.72
CA LYS A 112 -6.56 7.89 10.16
C LYS A 112 -7.73 6.91 10.32
N LYS A 113 -8.36 6.89 11.50
CA LYS A 113 -9.56 6.08 11.76
C LYS A 113 -10.70 6.44 10.80
N GLY A 114 -10.96 7.72 10.57
CA GLY A 114 -11.93 8.21 9.57
C GLY A 114 -11.64 7.69 8.16
N ALA A 115 -10.38 7.76 7.71
CA ALA A 115 -9.97 7.25 6.40
C ALA A 115 -10.17 5.74 6.27
N LEU A 116 -9.98 4.97 7.35
CA LEU A 116 -10.30 3.54 7.35
C LEU A 116 -11.81 3.27 7.23
N HIS A 117 -12.68 4.12 7.78
CA HIS A 117 -14.13 3.99 7.56
C HIS A 117 -14.52 4.20 6.09
N LEU A 118 -13.81 5.08 5.37
CA LEU A 118 -14.01 5.26 3.92
C LEU A 118 -13.70 3.99 3.12
N ARG A 119 -12.82 3.12 3.62
CA ARG A 119 -12.51 1.80 2.99
C ARG A 119 -13.67 0.81 3.05
N LYS A 120 -14.71 1.06 3.86
CA LYS A 120 -15.93 0.23 3.91
C LYS A 120 -16.94 0.57 2.81
N LEU A 121 -16.74 1.69 2.09
CA LEU A 121 -17.69 2.16 1.09
C LEU A 121 -17.59 1.32 -0.19
N LYS A 122 -18.69 0.65 -0.57
CA LYS A 122 -18.77 -0.31 -1.69
C LYS A 122 -18.33 0.25 -3.06
N ASN A 123 -18.38 1.57 -3.24
CA ASN A 123 -18.07 2.23 -4.51
C ASN A 123 -16.75 3.03 -4.50
N LEU A 124 -16.01 3.01 -3.39
CA LEU A 124 -14.75 3.75 -3.26
C LEU A 124 -13.58 2.78 -3.36
N LYS A 125 -12.88 2.80 -4.50
CA LYS A 125 -11.57 2.14 -4.64
C LYS A 125 -10.49 3.02 -4.04
N VAL A 126 -10.24 2.85 -2.74
CA VAL A 126 -9.07 3.48 -2.09
C VAL A 126 -7.84 2.62 -2.42
N MET A 127 -6.99 3.13 -3.31
CA MET A 127 -5.71 2.51 -3.67
C MET A 127 -4.79 2.50 -2.45
N MET A 128 -4.06 1.40 -2.23
CA MET A 128 -3.72 0.95 -0.88
C MET A 128 -2.33 1.36 -0.41
N ASN A 129 -2.30 2.03 0.75
CA ASN A 129 -1.19 1.91 1.68
C ASN A 129 -1.22 0.48 2.27
N PRO A 130 -0.05 -0.09 2.63
CA PRO A 130 0.00 -1.34 3.34
C PRO A 130 -0.86 -1.24 4.60
N PHE A 131 -1.60 -2.31 4.84
CA PHE A 131 -2.24 -2.53 6.12
C PHE A 131 -1.14 -2.90 7.10
N ILE A 132 -0.71 -1.91 7.88
CA ILE A 132 0.26 -2.11 8.97
C ILE A 132 -0.50 -2.71 10.14
N VAL A 133 -0.14 -3.93 10.55
CA VAL A 133 -0.72 -4.55 11.74
C VAL A 133 -0.05 -3.97 12.97
N GLY A 134 -0.80 -3.29 13.83
CA GLY A 134 -0.29 -2.71 15.07
C GLY A 134 -0.63 -3.55 16.31
N HIS A 135 0.10 -3.31 17.40
CA HIS A 135 -0.09 -3.99 18.69
C HIS A 135 -1.38 -3.57 19.44
N SER A 136 -1.99 -2.43 19.08
CA SER A 136 -3.18 -1.95 19.78
C SER A 136 -4.46 -2.47 19.13
N LYS A 137 -5.54 -2.56 19.93
CA LYS A 137 -6.89 -2.88 19.43
C LYS A 137 -7.39 -1.93 18.33
N GLU A 138 -6.79 -0.76 18.15
CA GLU A 138 -7.20 0.17 17.09
C GLU A 138 -6.53 -0.10 15.74
N PHE A 139 -5.42 -0.85 15.74
CA PHE A 139 -4.61 -1.17 14.58
C PHE A 139 -4.39 -2.68 14.39
N GLY A 140 -5.08 -3.51 15.17
CA GLY A 140 -4.97 -4.96 15.11
C GLY A 140 -5.55 -5.57 13.84
N ILE A 141 -5.24 -6.85 13.65
CA ILE A 141 -5.57 -7.62 12.45
C ILE A 141 -7.08 -7.67 12.18
N HIS A 142 -7.93 -7.77 13.22
CA HIS A 142 -9.41 -7.81 13.18
C HIS A 142 -10.12 -6.73 12.33
N ARG A 143 -9.39 -5.67 11.95
CA ARG A 143 -9.92 -4.60 11.10
C ARG A 143 -9.87 -4.95 9.62
N LEU A 144 -9.06 -5.94 9.23
CA LEU A 144 -8.91 -6.39 7.85
C LEU A 144 -10.23 -6.97 7.32
N GLY A 145 -10.97 -7.71 8.17
CA GLY A 145 -12.28 -8.27 7.91
C GLY A 145 -13.32 -7.19 7.62
N GLU A 146 -13.18 -6.00 8.21
CA GLU A 146 -14.06 -4.86 7.94
C GLU A 146 -13.81 -4.18 6.58
N LEU A 147 -12.69 -4.47 5.91
CA LEU A 147 -12.32 -3.80 4.67
C LEU A 147 -12.97 -4.47 3.45
N ASN A 148 -13.39 -3.65 2.49
CA ASN A 148 -13.75 -4.14 1.17
C ASN A 148 -12.48 -4.25 0.32
N LEU A 149 -11.94 -5.46 0.19
CA LEU A 149 -10.71 -5.73 -0.54
C LEU A 149 -11.00 -6.00 -2.02
N ASP A 150 -10.91 -4.94 -2.83
CA ASP A 150 -10.99 -5.00 -4.30
C ASP A 150 -9.62 -4.63 -4.88
N GLY A 151 -9.05 -5.51 -5.71
CA GLY A 151 -7.74 -5.28 -6.33
C GLY A 151 -6.59 -5.90 -5.52
N SER A 152 -5.79 -5.08 -4.84
CA SER A 152 -4.41 -5.44 -4.48
C SER A 152 -3.95 -5.05 -3.06
N ILE A 153 -4.00 -5.92 -2.03
CA ILE A 153 -3.59 -5.58 -0.66
C ILE A 153 -2.13 -5.93 -0.34
N SER A 154 -1.44 -5.02 0.36
CA SER A 154 -0.20 -5.31 1.09
C SER A 154 -0.51 -5.31 2.58
N ILE A 155 -0.09 -6.35 3.29
CA ILE A 155 -0.22 -6.49 4.75
C ILE A 155 1.19 -6.62 5.29
N GLU A 156 1.56 -5.70 6.18
CA GLU A 156 2.91 -5.57 6.71
C GLU A 156 2.88 -5.62 8.24
N GLU A 157 4.04 -5.91 8.82
CA GLU A 157 4.23 -6.09 10.25
C GLU A 157 3.39 -7.25 10.83
N LEU A 158 3.22 -8.33 10.06
CA LEU A 158 2.49 -9.53 10.49
C LEU A 158 3.05 -10.15 11.78
N GLU A 159 4.29 -9.84 12.11
CA GLU A 159 4.93 -10.25 13.34
C GLU A 159 4.31 -9.63 14.61
N ASN A 160 3.56 -8.53 14.49
CA ASN A 160 2.86 -7.90 15.60
C ASN A 160 1.57 -8.64 16.01
N ILE A 161 1.15 -9.69 15.29
CA ILE A 161 -0.03 -10.50 15.63
C ILE A 161 0.32 -11.47 16.76
N GLU A 162 -0.25 -11.26 17.95
CA GLU A 162 0.02 -12.08 19.13
C GLU A 162 -0.61 -13.48 19.01
N ASN A 163 -1.87 -13.56 18.60
CA ASN A 163 -2.61 -14.80 18.41
C ASN A 163 -2.83 -15.07 16.92
N SER A 164 -2.31 -16.17 16.41
CA SER A 164 -2.44 -16.57 15.00
C SER A 164 -3.90 -16.75 14.56
N LEU A 165 -4.78 -17.14 15.49
CA LEU A 165 -6.20 -17.38 15.20
C LEU A 165 -6.94 -16.08 14.87
N ASP A 166 -6.47 -14.93 15.35
CA ASP A 166 -7.07 -13.63 15.00
C ASP A 166 -6.96 -13.35 13.50
N ALA A 167 -5.97 -13.94 12.80
CA ALA A 167 -5.83 -13.82 11.36
C ALA A 167 -6.82 -14.72 10.59
N LEU A 168 -7.26 -15.83 11.19
CA LEU A 168 -8.25 -16.75 10.61
C LEU A 168 -9.63 -16.09 10.52
N GLU A 169 -9.96 -15.23 11.49
CA GLU A 169 -11.24 -14.52 11.55
C GLU A 169 -11.41 -13.47 10.44
N GLU A 170 -10.32 -13.04 9.78
CA GLU A 170 -10.36 -11.96 8.78
C GLU A 170 -10.93 -12.35 7.42
N ASP A 171 -11.21 -13.65 7.24
CA ASP A 171 -11.95 -14.22 6.11
C ASP A 171 -11.48 -13.72 4.72
N LEU A 172 -10.16 -13.74 4.50
CA LEU A 172 -9.55 -13.42 3.20
C LEU A 172 -10.06 -14.34 2.07
N LYS A 173 -10.52 -15.54 2.43
CA LYS A 173 -11.08 -16.54 1.51
C LYS A 173 -12.34 -16.04 0.82
N ASN A 174 -13.19 -15.26 1.51
CA ASN A 174 -14.42 -14.72 0.92
C ASN A 174 -14.23 -13.34 0.25
N LYS A 175 -13.03 -12.76 0.29
CA LYS A 175 -12.68 -11.50 -0.41
C LYS A 175 -12.42 -11.75 -1.90
N THR A 176 -13.45 -12.18 -2.63
CA THR A 176 -13.36 -12.65 -4.03
C THR A 176 -12.92 -11.60 -5.06
N CYS A 177 -12.98 -10.32 -4.74
CA CYS A 177 -12.47 -9.23 -5.57
C CYS A 177 -10.97 -8.96 -5.38
N LEU A 178 -10.31 -9.64 -4.44
CA LEU A 178 -8.88 -9.55 -4.22
C LEU A 178 -8.14 -10.36 -5.30
N VAL A 179 -7.28 -9.67 -6.05
CA VAL A 179 -6.52 -10.21 -7.18
C VAL A 179 -5.02 -10.27 -6.86
N LYS A 180 -4.52 -9.37 -6.00
CA LYS A 180 -3.10 -9.34 -5.58
C LYS A 180 -2.98 -9.25 -4.07
N LEU A 181 -2.11 -10.07 -3.49
CA LEU A 181 -1.87 -10.14 -2.05
C LEU A 181 -0.36 -10.12 -1.80
N LYS A 182 0.08 -9.19 -0.96
CA LYS A 182 1.44 -9.11 -0.44
C LYS A 182 1.41 -9.27 1.08
N LEU A 183 2.17 -10.23 1.58
CA LEU A 183 2.34 -10.54 3.00
C LEU A 183 3.80 -10.30 3.37
N ARG A 184 4.04 -9.50 4.41
CA ARG A 184 5.39 -9.15 4.84
C ARG A 184 5.53 -9.24 6.35
N ARG A 185 6.58 -9.94 6.78
CA ARG A 185 7.14 -9.87 8.14
C ARG A 185 8.39 -9.00 8.13
N ASP A 186 8.77 -8.44 9.27
CA ASP A 186 10.08 -7.81 9.46
C ASP A 186 11.12 -8.85 9.90
N SER A 187 12.10 -9.14 9.03
CA SER A 187 13.23 -10.05 9.31
C SER A 187 14.11 -9.61 10.49
N ARG A 188 14.07 -8.32 10.90
CA ARG A 188 15.00 -7.75 11.88
C ARG A 188 14.58 -7.95 13.33
N ARG A 189 13.31 -8.29 13.59
CA ARG A 189 12.83 -8.58 14.93
C ARG A 189 12.99 -10.06 15.20
N ASN A 190 14.03 -10.37 15.96
CA ASN A 190 14.31 -11.70 16.48
C ASN A 190 13.20 -12.04 17.49
N ILE A 191 12.07 -12.53 16.99
CA ILE A 191 10.95 -12.94 17.83
C ILE A 191 11.24 -14.35 18.28
N ASP A 192 11.31 -14.51 19.60
CA ASP A 192 11.32 -15.80 20.27
C ASP A 192 10.45 -16.79 19.51
N SER A 193 11.02 -17.94 19.17
CA SER A 193 10.42 -19.06 18.43
C SER A 193 9.32 -19.78 19.23
N LYS A 194 8.45 -19.03 19.89
CA LYS A 194 7.36 -19.49 20.77
C LYS A 194 5.98 -19.01 20.30
N LYS A 195 5.83 -18.58 19.05
CA LYS A 195 4.50 -18.62 18.43
C LYS A 195 4.26 -20.07 18.03
N GLU A 196 3.27 -20.71 18.67
CA GLU A 196 2.93 -22.12 18.42
C GLU A 196 2.42 -22.34 16.99
N ASP A 197 1.80 -21.32 16.39
CA ASP A 197 1.14 -21.40 15.09
C ASP A 197 1.55 -20.25 14.15
N ASP A 198 1.77 -20.58 12.87
CA ASP A 198 2.08 -19.60 11.84
C ASP A 198 0.86 -18.74 11.48
N VAL A 199 0.99 -17.43 11.65
CA VAL A 199 -0.05 -16.46 11.24
C VAL A 199 -0.41 -16.58 9.76
N ILE A 200 0.57 -16.82 8.89
CA ILE A 200 0.33 -16.84 7.43
C ILE A 200 -0.44 -18.11 7.02
N GLU A 201 -0.30 -19.22 7.75
CA GLU A 201 -1.16 -20.42 7.58
C GLU A 201 -2.65 -20.07 7.69
N ASN A 202 -3.01 -19.15 8.59
CA ASN A 202 -4.39 -18.72 8.81
C ASN A 202 -4.90 -17.66 7.82
N MET A 203 -4.04 -17.15 6.92
CA MET A 203 -4.39 -16.09 5.97
C MET A 203 -4.73 -16.62 4.56
N GLN A 204 -5.50 -17.71 4.48
CA GLN A 204 -5.87 -18.32 3.19
C GLN A 204 -6.62 -17.32 2.28
N PRO A 205 -6.08 -16.96 1.10
CA PRO A 205 -6.75 -16.07 0.17
C PRO A 205 -7.78 -16.79 -0.70
N SER A 206 -8.65 -16.02 -1.35
CA SER A 206 -9.61 -16.56 -2.31
C SER A 206 -8.91 -17.14 -3.56
N LYS A 207 -9.53 -18.14 -4.19
CA LYS A 207 -9.06 -18.77 -5.46
C LYS A 207 -8.95 -17.81 -6.65
N ASN A 208 -9.46 -16.57 -6.53
CA ASN A 208 -9.39 -15.55 -7.59
C ASN A 208 -8.06 -14.80 -7.59
N LEU A 209 -7.22 -15.02 -6.57
CA LEU A 209 -5.91 -14.42 -6.47
C LEU A 209 -5.04 -14.81 -7.68
N LYS A 210 -4.39 -13.82 -8.28
CA LYS A 210 -3.49 -13.97 -9.43
C LYS A 210 -2.04 -13.65 -9.10
N GLU A 211 -1.80 -12.80 -8.11
CA GLU A 211 -0.45 -12.40 -7.70
C GLU A 211 -0.31 -12.56 -6.19
N LEU A 212 0.71 -13.32 -5.78
CA LEU A 212 1.08 -13.50 -4.38
C LEU A 212 2.55 -13.12 -4.18
N SER A 213 2.80 -12.32 -3.14
CA SER A 213 4.15 -12.04 -2.70
C SER A 213 4.26 -12.30 -1.20
N ILE A 214 5.20 -13.15 -0.80
CA ILE A 214 5.53 -13.42 0.59
C ILE A 214 6.96 -12.96 0.83
N PHE A 215 7.16 -12.10 1.83
CA PHE A 215 8.47 -11.58 2.22
C PHE A 215 8.78 -12.00 3.65
N SER A 216 10.02 -12.45 3.85
CA SER A 216 10.57 -12.72 5.19
C SER A 216 9.82 -13.85 5.91
N TYR A 217 9.53 -14.94 5.17
CA TYR A 217 8.83 -16.10 5.73
C TYR A 217 9.77 -16.91 6.64
N GLY A 218 9.39 -17.02 7.91
CA GLY A 218 10.23 -17.60 8.96
C GLY A 218 10.04 -19.10 9.20
N GLU A 219 9.03 -19.72 8.60
CA GLU A 219 8.72 -21.13 8.85
C GLU A 219 9.51 -22.08 7.93
N LYS A 220 9.65 -23.33 8.34
CA LYS A 220 10.36 -24.36 7.57
C LYS A 220 9.61 -24.86 6.34
N GLN A 221 8.29 -24.79 6.38
CA GLN A 221 7.39 -25.27 5.33
C GLN A 221 6.41 -24.17 4.99
N PHE A 222 6.13 -24.01 3.69
CA PHE A 222 5.12 -23.07 3.22
C PHE A 222 3.71 -23.47 3.67
N PRO A 223 2.78 -22.50 3.72
CA PRO A 223 1.43 -22.75 4.18
C PRO A 223 0.69 -23.83 3.38
N ASN A 224 -0.15 -24.65 4.03
CA ASN A 224 -0.85 -25.77 3.37
C ASN A 224 -1.73 -25.27 2.21
N TRP A 225 -2.38 -24.12 2.38
CA TRP A 225 -3.19 -23.53 1.31
C TRP A 225 -2.38 -23.18 0.05
N LEU A 226 -1.06 -22.96 0.15
CA LEU A 226 -0.18 -22.78 -1.00
C LEU A 226 0.18 -24.13 -1.64
N LEU A 227 0.18 -25.22 -0.86
CA LEU A 227 0.53 -26.58 -1.29
C LEU A 227 -0.67 -27.34 -1.91
N GLU A 228 -1.91 -27.04 -1.51
CA GLU A 228 -3.10 -27.84 -1.85
C GLU A 228 -3.86 -27.40 -3.12
N ASN A 229 -3.20 -26.72 -4.07
CA ASN A 229 -3.85 -26.18 -5.29
C ASN A 229 -5.04 -25.24 -5.01
N SER A 230 -5.05 -24.54 -3.86
CA SER A 230 -6.10 -23.56 -3.55
C SER A 230 -6.05 -22.32 -4.46
N LEU A 231 -4.95 -22.13 -5.20
CA LEU A 231 -4.62 -20.93 -5.96
C LEU A 231 -4.50 -21.20 -7.46
N TRP A 232 -5.46 -21.92 -8.02
CA TRP A 232 -5.40 -22.38 -9.41
C TRP A 232 -5.20 -21.25 -10.45
N ASN A 233 -5.69 -20.03 -10.16
CA ASN A 233 -5.59 -18.84 -11.03
C ASN A 233 -4.27 -18.07 -10.90
N MET A 234 -3.32 -18.55 -10.08
CA MET A 234 -2.07 -17.85 -9.80
C MET A 234 -1.24 -17.66 -11.07
N MET A 235 -0.78 -16.44 -11.29
CA MET A 235 0.06 -16.04 -12.43
C MET A 235 1.45 -15.59 -12.00
N SER A 236 1.58 -14.99 -10.81
CA SER A 236 2.86 -14.51 -10.28
C SER A 236 3.02 -14.91 -8.83
N LEU A 237 4.16 -15.52 -8.51
CA LEU A 237 4.57 -15.87 -7.16
C LEU A 237 5.94 -15.26 -6.87
N VAL A 238 6.00 -14.43 -5.83
CA VAL A 238 7.25 -13.82 -5.34
C VAL A 238 7.51 -14.30 -3.92
N LEU A 239 8.67 -14.91 -3.69
CA LEU A 239 9.10 -15.43 -2.39
C LEU A 239 10.47 -14.83 -2.05
N GLU A 240 10.50 -13.73 -1.29
CA GLU A 240 11.76 -13.05 -0.96
C GLU A 240 12.12 -13.23 0.52
N GLU A 241 13.41 -13.32 0.84
CA GLU A 241 13.92 -13.47 2.22
C GLU A 241 13.30 -14.67 2.99
N CYS A 242 12.92 -15.74 2.28
CA CYS A 242 12.32 -16.95 2.86
C CYS A 242 13.38 -18.00 3.26
N GLU A 243 14.43 -17.58 3.95
CA GLU A 243 15.66 -18.36 4.15
C GLU A 243 15.48 -19.63 5.00
N SER A 244 14.41 -19.69 5.81
CA SER A 244 14.13 -20.84 6.69
C SER A 244 13.46 -22.01 5.96
N CYS A 245 12.93 -21.78 4.74
CA CYS A 245 12.20 -22.80 3.99
C CYS A 245 13.12 -23.92 3.49
N GLN A 246 12.73 -25.16 3.77
CA GLN A 246 13.50 -26.34 3.32
C GLN A 246 13.20 -26.76 1.88
N SER A 247 12.05 -26.35 1.35
CA SER A 247 11.61 -26.68 -0.01
C SER A 247 10.67 -25.62 -0.57
N LEU A 248 10.71 -25.42 -1.89
CA LEU A 248 9.72 -24.62 -2.61
C LEU A 248 8.33 -25.28 -2.59
N PRO A 249 7.23 -24.51 -2.72
CA PRO A 249 5.91 -25.08 -2.87
C PRO A 249 5.81 -25.88 -4.18
N PRO A 250 4.88 -26.84 -4.32
CA PRO A 250 4.70 -27.67 -5.50
C PRO A 250 4.18 -26.84 -6.69
N LEU A 251 5.09 -26.13 -7.37
CA LEU A 251 4.78 -25.21 -8.47
C LEU A 251 4.03 -25.87 -9.63
N GLY A 252 4.19 -27.19 -9.81
CA GLY A 252 3.45 -27.97 -10.80
C GLY A 252 1.93 -28.00 -10.58
N LEU A 253 1.44 -27.55 -9.42
CA LEU A 253 0.02 -27.39 -9.14
C LEU A 253 -0.53 -26.02 -9.57
N LEU A 254 0.30 -25.11 -10.07
CA LEU A 254 -0.11 -23.76 -10.49
C LEU A 254 -0.05 -23.64 -12.02
N PRO A 255 -1.11 -24.06 -12.75
CA PRO A 255 -1.05 -24.24 -14.21
C PRO A 255 -0.89 -22.95 -15.01
N PHE A 256 -1.20 -21.78 -14.41
CA PHE A 256 -1.07 -20.48 -15.06
C PHE A 256 0.11 -19.64 -14.56
N LEU A 257 0.97 -20.21 -13.72
CA LEU A 257 2.12 -19.48 -13.20
C LEU A 257 3.07 -19.13 -14.34
N LYS A 258 3.35 -17.83 -14.50
CA LYS A 258 4.24 -17.28 -15.52
C LYS A 258 5.53 -16.76 -14.91
N ASP A 259 5.39 -16.11 -13.77
CA ASP A 259 6.48 -15.41 -13.10
C ASP A 259 6.72 -16.03 -11.72
N LEU A 260 7.94 -16.51 -11.51
CA LEU A 260 8.45 -16.92 -10.21
C LEU A 260 9.71 -16.11 -9.91
N MET A 261 9.68 -15.35 -8.82
CA MET A 261 10.86 -14.66 -8.29
C MET A 261 11.15 -15.17 -6.87
N GLY A 262 12.41 -15.49 -6.62
CA GLY A 262 12.93 -16.06 -5.38
C GLY A 262 14.23 -15.41 -4.97
#